data_AF-A0A2G8Y6S8-F1
#
_entry.id   AF-A0A2G8Y6S8-F1
#
_cell.length_a   1.000
_cell.length_b   1.000
_cell.length_c   1.000
_cell.angle_alpha   90.00
_cell.angle_beta   90.00
_cell.angle_gamma   90.00
#
_symmetry.space_group_name_H-M   'P 1'
#
loop_
_entity.id
_entity.type
_entity.pdbx_description
1 polymer ?
#
loop_
_entity_poly.entity_id
_entity_poly.type
_entity_poly.pdbx_seq_one_letter_code
_entity_poly.pdbx_strand_id
1 'polypeptide(L)'
;CGDIFSSPEFEFRLASGASDGLMIARAALVKPWVFTEISERKVWDISASERLDLLKRFVRFGLEHWGSDSRGVATTRRFLLELLSFQHRYVPPPFFEFLPQLLQWRPSPFVARSNLENMLASPSVKDWIDISSLLLGPPPEDFSFVPKHASNSYAPLSSSTSSLSTVRASADPSGLQPPSGGLLFDVTSFFHSQILGNGVVREFGA
;
A
#
# COMPACT_ATOMS: atom_id res chain seq x y z
N CYS A 1 1.33 19.94 -6.63
CA CYS A 1 2.37 18.96 -6.97
C CYS A 1 2.33 17.82 -5.96
N GLY A 2 2.72 16.61 -6.40
CA GLY A 2 2.96 15.47 -5.51
C GLY A 2 1.71 14.69 -5.08
N ASP A 3 1.97 13.46 -4.64
CA ASP A 3 1.05 12.52 -3.96
C ASP A 3 -0.02 11.83 -4.80
N ILE A 4 0.13 11.85 -6.12
CA ILE A 4 -0.71 11.05 -7.02
C ILE A 4 -0.50 9.57 -6.71
N PHE A 5 -1.54 8.91 -6.22
CA PHE A 5 -1.47 7.53 -5.75
C PHE A 5 -2.18 6.52 -6.67
N SER A 6 -3.03 6.98 -7.59
CA SER A 6 -3.87 6.10 -8.42
C SER A 6 -4.12 6.69 -9.82
N SER A 7 -4.50 5.83 -10.78
CA SER A 7 -4.87 6.27 -12.13
C SER A 7 -5.99 7.32 -12.14
N PRO A 8 -7.09 7.19 -11.37
CA PRO A 8 -8.14 8.21 -11.39
C PRO A 8 -7.69 9.56 -10.85
N GLU A 9 -6.82 9.59 -9.83
CA GLU A 9 -6.27 10.84 -9.34
C GLU A 9 -5.38 11.50 -10.39
N PHE A 10 -4.60 10.71 -11.12
CA PHE A 10 -3.80 11.20 -12.24
C PHE A 10 -4.69 11.83 -13.32
N GLU A 11 -5.77 11.15 -13.71
CA GLU A 11 -6.72 11.64 -14.72
C GLU A 11 -7.45 12.91 -14.28
N PHE A 12 -7.90 12.96 -13.02
CA PHE A 12 -8.53 14.16 -12.45
C PHE A 12 -7.60 15.37 -12.52
N ARG A 13 -6.33 15.19 -12.13
CA ARG A 13 -5.35 16.29 -12.17
C ARG A 13 -4.98 16.68 -13.59
N LEU A 14 -4.93 15.71 -14.52
CA LEU A 14 -4.73 15.98 -15.94
C LEU A 14 -5.89 16.78 -16.52
N ALA A 15 -7.13 16.41 -16.20
CA ALA A 15 -8.35 17.08 -16.67
C ALA A 15 -8.49 18.51 -16.11
N SER A 16 -7.98 18.76 -14.90
CA SER A 16 -7.99 20.10 -14.31
C SER A 16 -7.20 21.14 -15.12
N GLY A 17 -6.27 20.71 -15.97
CA GLY A 17 -5.42 21.60 -16.79
C GLY A 17 -4.49 22.51 -15.98
N ALA A 18 -4.40 22.31 -14.67
CA ALA A 18 -3.67 23.21 -13.76
C ALA A 18 -2.14 23.05 -13.82
N SER A 19 -1.61 22.06 -14.55
CA SER A 19 -0.18 21.76 -14.61
C SER A 19 0.22 21.08 -15.92
N ASP A 20 1.33 21.53 -16.51
CA ASP A 20 1.93 20.92 -17.71
C ASP A 20 2.60 19.56 -17.45
N GLY A 21 2.84 19.23 -16.17
CA GLY A 21 3.50 18.00 -15.77
C GLY A 21 3.06 17.51 -14.40
N LEU A 22 2.94 16.20 -14.27
CA LEU A 22 2.58 15.49 -13.04
C LEU A 22 3.76 14.62 -12.59
N MET A 23 4.10 14.68 -11.30
CA MET A 23 5.22 13.92 -10.72
C MET A 23 4.72 12.91 -9.69
N ILE A 24 5.21 11.68 -9.80
CA ILE A 24 4.93 10.56 -8.91
C ILE A 24 6.24 10.15 -8.24
N ALA A 25 6.31 10.27 -6.91
CA ALA A 25 7.52 9.95 -6.15
C ALA A 25 7.24 8.86 -5.10
N ARG A 26 6.67 9.24 -3.95
CA ARG A 26 6.40 8.31 -2.84
C ARG A 26 5.44 7.19 -3.22
N ALA A 27 4.41 7.48 -4.01
CA ALA A 27 3.46 6.48 -4.48
C ALA A 27 4.13 5.37 -5.29
N ALA A 28 5.17 5.67 -6.06
CA ALA A 28 5.92 4.66 -6.81
C ALA A 28 6.71 3.70 -5.90
N LEU A 29 7.06 4.11 -4.67
CA LEU A 29 7.71 3.24 -3.68
C LEU A 29 6.71 2.31 -2.99
N VAL A 30 5.54 2.85 -2.61
CA VAL A 30 4.47 2.07 -1.98
C VAL A 30 3.81 1.11 -2.97
N LYS A 31 3.62 1.59 -4.21
CA LYS A 31 2.87 0.92 -5.27
C LYS A 31 3.62 1.03 -6.62
N PRO A 32 4.65 0.21 -6.87
CA PRO A 32 5.44 0.29 -8.10
C PRO A 32 4.63 0.12 -9.40
N TRP A 33 3.50 -0.58 -9.35
CA TRP A 33 2.60 -0.78 -10.50
C TRP A 33 1.66 0.41 -10.76
N VAL A 34 1.80 1.53 -10.03
CA VAL A 34 1.03 2.76 -10.29
C VAL A 34 1.21 3.25 -11.74
N PHE A 35 2.38 3.05 -12.34
CA PHE A 35 2.61 3.41 -13.74
C PHE A 35 1.81 2.53 -14.70
N THR A 36 1.66 1.24 -14.39
CA THR A 36 0.81 0.32 -15.16
C THR A 36 -0.66 0.71 -15.05
N GLU A 37 -1.12 1.06 -13.84
CA GLU A 37 -2.47 1.58 -13.64
C GLU A 37 -2.75 2.82 -14.51
N ILE A 38 -1.81 3.78 -14.54
CA ILE A 38 -1.94 5.02 -15.32
C ILE A 38 -1.91 4.74 -16.82
N SER A 39 -1.01 3.87 -17.28
CA SER A 39 -0.92 3.53 -18.70
C SER A 39 -2.16 2.79 -19.20
N GLU A 40 -2.75 1.95 -18.36
CA GLU A 40 -3.93 1.14 -18.70
C GLU A 40 -5.24 1.80 -18.29
N ARG A 41 -5.19 2.98 -17.66
CA ARG A 41 -6.35 3.71 -17.13
C ARG A 41 -7.27 2.86 -16.26
N LYS A 42 -6.69 2.03 -15.39
CA LYS A 42 -7.43 1.11 -14.53
C LYS A 42 -6.84 1.05 -13.13
N VAL A 43 -7.69 0.79 -12.14
CA VAL A 43 -7.23 0.44 -10.79
C VAL A 43 -6.95 -1.06 -10.77
N TRP A 44 -5.75 -1.46 -10.39
CA TRP A 44 -5.34 -2.86 -10.39
C TRP A 44 -5.42 -3.45 -8.99
N ASP A 45 -6.31 -4.42 -8.81
CA ASP A 45 -6.30 -5.29 -7.63
C ASP A 45 -5.26 -6.42 -7.80
N ILE A 46 -4.01 -6.10 -7.50
CA ILE A 46 -2.90 -7.07 -7.57
C ILE A 46 -3.00 -8.07 -6.41
N SER A 47 -2.77 -9.35 -6.71
CA SER A 47 -2.71 -10.42 -5.72
C SER A 47 -1.39 -10.41 -4.94
N ALA A 48 -1.39 -11.03 -3.76
CA ALA A 48 -0.18 -11.18 -2.95
C ALA A 48 0.95 -11.94 -3.67
N SER A 49 0.60 -12.95 -4.50
CA SER A 49 1.56 -13.71 -5.29
C SER A 49 2.20 -12.85 -6.39
N GLU A 50 1.39 -12.08 -7.12
CA GLU A 50 1.93 -11.14 -8.13
C GLU A 50 2.82 -10.09 -7.49
N ARG A 51 2.46 -9.57 -6.30
CA ARG A 51 3.35 -8.68 -5.52
C ARG A 51 4.67 -9.36 -5.17
N LEU A 52 4.64 -10.61 -4.74
CA LEU A 52 5.85 -11.38 -4.46
C LEU A 52 6.70 -11.58 -5.73
N ASP A 53 6.07 -11.76 -6.89
CA ASP A 53 6.80 -11.86 -8.17
C ASP A 53 7.46 -10.53 -8.56
N LEU A 54 6.89 -9.37 -8.20
CA LEU A 54 7.58 -8.08 -8.32
C LEU A 54 8.84 -8.04 -7.44
N LEU A 55 8.76 -8.55 -6.22
CA LEU A 55 9.90 -8.62 -5.30
C LEU A 55 10.97 -9.59 -5.80
N LYS A 56 10.59 -10.73 -6.40
CA LYS A 56 11.54 -11.64 -7.07
C LYS A 56 12.29 -10.93 -8.19
N ARG A 57 11.59 -10.14 -9.02
CA ARG A 57 12.23 -9.33 -10.07
C ARG A 57 13.18 -8.30 -9.49
N PHE A 58 12.78 -7.60 -8.43
CA PHE A 58 13.63 -6.65 -7.73
C PHE A 58 14.91 -7.32 -7.20
N VAL A 59 14.77 -8.46 -6.53
CA VAL A 59 15.91 -9.24 -6.01
C VAL A 59 16.83 -9.68 -7.14
N ARG A 60 16.29 -10.21 -8.24
CA ARG A 60 17.09 -10.62 -9.41
C ARG A 60 17.93 -9.46 -9.94
N PHE A 61 17.33 -8.29 -10.16
CA PHE A 61 18.06 -7.11 -10.61
C PHE A 61 19.10 -6.62 -9.58
N GLY A 62 18.78 -6.73 -8.28
CA GLY A 62 19.73 -6.43 -7.23
C GLY A 62 20.96 -7.33 -7.26
N LEU A 63 20.77 -8.64 -7.41
CA LEU A 63 21.87 -9.60 -7.50
C LEU A 63 22.68 -9.47 -8.79
N GLU A 64 22.04 -9.12 -9.92
CA GLU A 64 22.72 -8.78 -11.17
C GLU A 64 23.60 -7.53 -11.03
N HIS A 65 23.17 -6.55 -10.23
CA HIS A 65 23.88 -5.29 -10.06
C HIS A 65 24.96 -5.33 -8.97
N TRP A 66 24.67 -5.88 -7.79
CA TRP A 66 25.58 -5.90 -6.64
C TRP A 66 26.39 -7.20 -6.51
N GLY A 67 26.03 -8.24 -7.26
CA GLY A 67 26.63 -9.56 -7.17
C GLY A 67 25.85 -10.52 -6.26
N SER A 68 26.13 -11.81 -6.42
CA SER A 68 25.57 -12.91 -5.62
C SER A 68 26.51 -13.39 -4.51
N ASP A 69 27.58 -12.66 -4.24
CA ASP A 69 28.46 -12.89 -3.10
C ASP A 69 27.80 -12.44 -1.79
N SER A 70 28.41 -12.76 -0.65
CA SER A 70 27.84 -12.42 0.67
C SER A 70 27.56 -10.93 0.83
N ARG A 71 28.44 -10.07 0.27
CA ARG A 71 28.27 -8.60 0.29
C ARG A 71 27.13 -8.15 -0.63
N GLY A 72 27.05 -8.68 -1.85
CA GLY A 72 25.98 -8.35 -2.79
C GLY A 72 24.60 -8.77 -2.29
N VAL A 73 24.50 -9.97 -1.70
CA VAL A 73 23.27 -10.47 -1.05
C VAL A 73 22.88 -9.59 0.14
N ALA A 74 23.82 -9.23 1.02
CA ALA A 74 23.54 -8.36 2.16
C ALA A 74 23.07 -6.96 1.72
N THR A 75 23.67 -6.41 0.67
CA THR A 75 23.29 -5.11 0.09
C THR A 75 21.88 -5.18 -0.51
N THR A 76 21.61 -6.20 -1.31
CA THR A 76 20.29 -6.44 -1.91
C THR A 76 19.22 -6.60 -0.83
N ARG A 77 19.49 -7.37 0.23
CA ARG A 77 18.59 -7.56 1.36
C ARG A 77 18.26 -6.24 2.05
N ARG A 78 19.27 -5.40 2.30
CA ARG A 78 19.05 -4.10 2.93
C ARG A 78 18.12 -3.21 2.11
N PHE A 79 18.32 -3.11 0.80
CA PHE A 79 17.43 -2.32 -0.06
C PHE A 79 16.04 -2.94 -0.21
N LEU A 80 15.93 -4.26 -0.21
CA LEU A 80 14.64 -4.96 -0.20
C LEU A 80 13.84 -4.63 1.07
N LEU A 81 14.48 -4.63 2.24
CA LEU A 81 13.83 -4.28 3.50
C LEU A 81 13.39 -2.81 3.54
N GLU A 82 14.19 -1.91 2.98
CA GLU A 82 13.77 -0.50 2.80
C GLU A 82 12.56 -0.41 1.86
N LEU A 83 12.51 -1.17 0.77
CA LEU A 83 11.36 -1.20 -0.13
C LEU A 83 10.09 -1.73 0.58
N LEU A 84 10.20 -2.81 1.34
CA LEU A 84 9.10 -3.37 2.14
C LEU A 84 8.57 -2.38 3.18
N SER A 85 9.45 -1.56 3.76
CA SER A 85 9.07 -0.48 4.68
C SER A 85 8.16 0.58 4.02
N PHE A 86 8.16 0.73 2.70
CA PHE A 86 7.18 1.55 1.98
C PHE A 86 5.95 0.75 1.56
N GLN A 87 6.14 -0.45 1.02
CA GLN A 87 5.08 -1.25 0.42
C GLN A 87 4.04 -1.78 1.42
N HIS A 88 4.36 -1.92 2.71
CA HIS A 88 3.38 -2.37 3.71
C HIS A 88 2.17 -1.43 3.85
N ARG A 89 2.28 -0.18 3.37
CA ARG A 89 1.18 0.79 3.39
C ARG A 89 0.16 0.57 2.26
N TYR A 90 0.48 -0.28 1.29
CA TYR A 90 -0.45 -0.62 0.22
C TYR A 90 -1.63 -1.43 0.79
N VAL A 91 -2.83 -1.02 0.42
CA VAL A 91 -4.07 -1.74 0.73
C VAL A 91 -4.76 -2.11 -0.58
N PRO A 92 -5.24 -3.35 -0.71
CA PRO A 92 -5.95 -3.75 -1.92
C PRO A 92 -7.25 -2.95 -2.15
N PRO A 93 -7.59 -2.60 -3.40
CA PRO A 93 -8.77 -1.82 -3.75
C PRO A 93 -10.10 -2.27 -3.12
N PRO A 94 -10.40 -3.58 -3.01
CA PRO A 94 -11.66 -4.05 -2.42
C PRO A 94 -11.88 -3.63 -0.96
N PHE A 95 -10.83 -3.22 -0.24
CA PHE A 95 -10.92 -2.83 1.17
C PHE A 95 -11.12 -1.33 1.37
N PHE A 96 -11.28 -0.53 0.31
CA PHE A 96 -11.56 0.90 0.44
C PHE A 96 -13.05 1.17 0.55
N GLU A 97 -13.44 1.88 1.62
CA GLU A 97 -14.78 2.46 1.75
C GLU A 97 -15.02 3.58 0.72
N PHE A 98 -13.96 4.33 0.37
CA PHE A 98 -14.00 5.43 -0.58
C PHE A 98 -12.83 5.34 -1.56
N LEU A 99 -13.13 5.40 -2.86
CA LEU A 99 -12.14 5.53 -3.92
C LEU A 99 -12.06 6.99 -4.42
N PRO A 100 -10.86 7.48 -4.76
CA PRO A 100 -9.55 6.81 -4.70
C PRO A 100 -8.85 6.91 -3.33
N GLN A 101 -7.98 5.95 -3.03
CA GLN A 101 -7.09 6.03 -1.86
C GLN A 101 -6.08 7.17 -2.02
N LEU A 102 -5.98 8.02 -1.00
CA LEU A 102 -4.97 9.08 -0.94
C LEU A 102 -3.73 8.61 -0.16
N LEU A 103 -2.53 9.04 -0.61
CA LEU A 103 -1.25 8.60 -0.04
C LEU A 103 -1.10 8.90 1.46
N GLN A 104 -1.67 10.00 1.95
CA GLN A 104 -1.58 10.43 3.34
C GLN A 104 -2.46 9.62 4.29
N TRP A 105 -3.39 8.83 3.77
CA TRP A 105 -4.29 8.05 4.59
C TRP A 105 -3.55 6.89 5.25
N ARG A 106 -3.83 6.69 6.54
CA ARG A 106 -3.44 5.48 7.26
C ARG A 106 -4.62 4.54 7.21
N PRO A 107 -4.56 3.47 6.41
CA PRO A 107 -5.68 2.56 6.29
C PRO A 107 -5.96 1.88 7.63
N SER A 108 -7.24 1.69 7.92
CA SER A 108 -7.68 0.86 9.04
C SER A 108 -7.16 -0.57 8.85
N PRO A 109 -6.90 -1.31 9.94
CA PRO A 109 -6.60 -2.73 9.85
C PRO A 109 -7.70 -3.44 9.07
N PHE A 110 -7.32 -4.27 8.10
CA PHE A 110 -8.24 -5.08 7.30
C PHE A 110 -7.90 -6.56 7.45
N VAL A 111 -8.87 -7.42 7.21
CA VAL A 111 -8.66 -8.87 7.17
C VAL A 111 -8.08 -9.23 5.81
N ALA A 112 -6.80 -9.57 5.79
CA ALA A 112 -6.09 -9.93 4.57
C ALA A 112 -6.65 -11.21 3.92
N ARG A 113 -6.58 -11.28 2.59
CA ARG A 113 -7.10 -12.43 1.80
C ARG A 113 -6.28 -13.70 1.97
N SER A 114 -5.01 -13.57 2.37
CA SER A 114 -4.08 -14.69 2.56
C SER A 114 -3.03 -14.34 3.61
N ASN A 115 -2.33 -15.37 4.12
CA ASN A 115 -1.22 -15.16 5.06
C ASN A 115 -0.10 -14.30 4.44
N LEU A 116 0.24 -14.54 3.16
CA LEU A 116 1.22 -13.73 2.45
C LEU A 116 0.79 -12.27 2.33
N GLU A 117 -0.48 -12.01 2.07
CA GLU A 117 -1.01 -10.64 2.05
C GLU A 117 -0.90 -9.98 3.41
N ASN A 118 -1.19 -10.72 4.48
CA ASN A 118 -1.03 -10.24 5.85
C ASN A 118 0.44 -9.87 6.15
N MET A 119 1.40 -10.74 5.78
CA MET A 119 2.83 -10.44 5.93
C MET A 119 3.26 -9.21 5.12
N LEU A 120 2.77 -9.08 3.88
CA LEU A 120 3.08 -7.96 2.99
C LEU A 120 2.41 -6.64 3.39
N ALA A 121 1.39 -6.67 4.25
CA ALA A 121 0.74 -5.49 4.84
C ALA A 121 1.23 -5.19 6.26
N SER A 122 2.01 -6.10 6.86
CA SER A 122 2.47 -5.96 8.23
C SER A 122 3.48 -4.82 8.39
N PRO A 123 3.37 -3.99 9.43
CA PRO A 123 4.39 -3.00 9.76
C PRO A 123 5.61 -3.59 10.51
N SER A 124 5.61 -4.90 10.80
CA SER A 124 6.65 -5.56 11.59
C SER A 124 7.92 -5.81 10.78
N VAL A 125 9.07 -5.39 11.32
CA VAL A 125 10.39 -5.69 10.74
C VAL A 125 10.64 -7.20 10.65
N LYS A 126 10.10 -7.98 11.60
CA LYS A 126 10.23 -9.45 11.59
C LYS A 126 9.62 -10.04 10.32
N ASP A 127 8.43 -9.59 9.95
CA ASP A 127 7.72 -10.12 8.78
C ASP A 127 8.44 -9.73 7.49
N TRP A 128 9.06 -8.54 7.45
CA TRP A 128 9.90 -8.12 6.33
C TRP A 128 11.16 -8.98 6.20
N ILE A 129 11.79 -9.33 7.34
CA ILE A 129 12.93 -10.25 7.37
C ILE A 129 12.50 -11.64 6.89
N ASP A 130 11.34 -12.13 7.31
CA ASP A 130 10.82 -13.43 6.89
C ASP A 130 10.56 -13.45 5.37
N ILE A 131 9.94 -12.39 4.80
CA ILE A 131 9.78 -12.23 3.34
C ILE A 131 11.14 -12.19 2.64
N SER A 132 12.12 -11.44 3.18
CA SER A 132 13.47 -11.39 2.62
C SER A 132 14.14 -12.77 2.63
N SER A 133 13.84 -13.58 3.64
CA SER A 133 14.41 -14.91 3.80
C SER A 133 13.85 -15.90 2.79
N LEU A 134 12.58 -15.75 2.41
CA LEU A 134 11.97 -16.50 1.31
C LEU A 134 12.64 -16.23 -0.05
N LEU A 135 13.22 -15.04 -0.24
CA LEU A 135 13.77 -14.60 -1.53
C LEU A 135 15.30 -14.72 -1.63
N LEU A 136 16.02 -14.48 -0.54
CA LEU A 136 17.48 -14.39 -0.48
C LEU A 136 18.12 -15.43 0.45
N GLY A 137 17.33 -16.34 1.03
CA GLY A 137 17.78 -17.28 2.06
C GLY A 137 17.87 -16.66 3.46
N PRO A 138 18.17 -17.45 4.50
CA PRO A 138 18.24 -16.96 5.87
C PRO A 138 19.33 -15.89 6.03
N PRO A 139 19.08 -14.82 6.81
CA PRO A 139 20.13 -13.86 7.16
C PRO A 139 21.12 -14.48 8.16
N PRO A 140 22.30 -13.86 8.37
CA PRO A 140 23.17 -14.19 9.50
C PRO A 140 22.44 -14.07 10.84
N GLU A 141 22.86 -14.84 11.85
CA GLU A 141 22.20 -14.90 13.17
C GLU A 141 22.12 -13.53 13.88
N ASP A 142 23.14 -12.69 13.70
CA ASP A 142 23.22 -11.35 14.32
C ASP A 142 22.60 -10.23 13.45
N PHE A 143 21.86 -10.58 12.40
CA PHE A 143 21.29 -9.59 11.48
C PHE A 143 20.12 -8.83 12.12
N SER A 144 20.25 -7.51 12.19
CA SER A 144 19.16 -6.61 12.57
C SER A 144 18.95 -5.53 11.52
N PHE A 145 17.70 -5.08 11.38
CA PHE A 145 17.32 -4.03 10.46
C PHE A 145 16.55 -2.94 11.20
N VAL A 146 16.95 -1.69 10.98
CA VAL A 146 16.23 -0.51 11.45
C VAL A 146 15.90 0.33 10.21
N PRO A 147 14.61 0.58 9.92
CA PRO A 147 14.21 1.38 8.77
C PRO A 147 14.77 2.80 8.86
N LYS A 148 15.28 3.34 7.75
CA LYS A 148 15.80 4.72 7.75
C LYS A 148 14.71 5.76 7.91
N HIS A 149 13.56 5.50 7.30
CA HIS A 149 12.41 6.37 7.41
C HIS A 149 11.61 5.91 8.62
N ALA A 150 11.26 6.82 9.52
CA ALA A 150 10.47 6.57 10.72
C ALA A 150 9.04 6.08 10.40
N SER A 151 8.91 4.92 9.77
CA SER A 151 7.78 4.04 9.98
C SER A 151 7.87 3.62 11.44
N ASN A 152 7.19 4.35 12.33
CA ASN A 152 7.01 3.99 13.73
C ASN A 152 6.34 2.61 13.82
N SER A 153 7.10 1.54 13.64
CA SER A 153 6.69 0.18 13.98
C SER A 153 7.20 -0.11 15.39
N TYR A 154 6.63 0.61 16.36
CA TYR A 154 6.67 0.15 17.74
C TYR A 154 5.77 -1.07 17.82
N ALA A 155 6.36 -2.24 18.06
CA ALA A 155 5.62 -3.29 18.74
C ALA A 155 5.15 -2.71 20.08
N PRO A 156 3.86 -2.73 20.43
CA PRO A 156 3.47 -2.44 21.79
C PRO A 156 4.12 -3.51 22.67
N LEU A 157 5.06 -3.09 23.52
CA LEU A 157 5.57 -3.94 24.59
C LEU A 157 4.37 -4.39 25.42
N SER A 158 4.06 -5.67 25.36
CA SER A 158 3.03 -6.27 26.19
C SER A 158 3.46 -6.21 27.65
N SER A 159 2.82 -5.35 28.43
CA SER A 159 2.77 -5.47 29.89
C SER A 159 1.31 -5.45 30.35
N SER A 160 0.76 -6.66 30.49
CA SER A 160 -0.17 -7.13 31.53
C SER A 160 -1.20 -6.17 32.15
N THR A 161 -2.47 -6.52 31.90
CA THR A 161 -3.61 -6.65 32.85
C THR A 161 -4.48 -5.43 33.21
N SER A 162 -5.79 -5.62 32.93
CA SER A 162 -7.00 -4.98 33.50
C SER A 162 -7.22 -3.49 33.15
N SER A 163 -8.37 -3.04 32.67
CA SER A 163 -9.74 -3.40 33.06
C SER A 163 -10.75 -2.95 32.00
N LEU A 164 -11.85 -3.70 31.89
CA LEU A 164 -13.00 -3.43 31.05
C LEU A 164 -13.70 -2.13 31.53
N SER A 165 -13.84 -1.13 30.66
CA SER A 165 -14.81 -0.05 30.89
C SER A 165 -15.64 0.19 29.63
N THR A 166 -16.88 -0.32 29.71
CA THR A 166 -18.01 -0.05 28.84
C THR A 166 -18.19 1.45 28.60
N VAL A 167 -18.07 1.89 27.34
CA VAL A 167 -18.74 3.11 26.88
C VAL A 167 -19.81 2.68 25.88
N ARG A 168 -21.06 2.75 26.34
CA ARG A 168 -22.24 2.75 25.48
C ARG A 168 -22.19 4.00 24.60
N ALA A 169 -22.24 3.81 23.27
CA ALA A 169 -22.71 4.84 22.36
C ALA A 169 -23.76 4.19 21.46
N SER A 170 -25.00 4.62 21.62
CA SER A 170 -26.12 4.37 20.73
C SER A 170 -25.78 4.85 19.32
N ALA A 171 -25.70 3.94 18.36
CA ALA A 171 -25.62 4.28 16.95
C ALA A 171 -27.05 4.34 16.38
N ASP A 172 -27.53 5.56 16.12
CA ASP A 172 -28.63 5.80 15.19
C ASP A 172 -28.11 5.56 13.76
N PRO A 173 -28.78 4.77 12.90
CA PRO A 173 -28.27 4.38 11.59
C PRO A 173 -28.57 5.39 10.48
N SER A 174 -28.98 6.62 10.80
CA SER A 174 -29.38 7.63 9.82
C SER A 174 -28.54 8.91 10.00
N GLY A 175 -27.41 9.01 9.31
CA GLY A 175 -26.63 10.25 9.37
C GLY A 175 -25.30 10.36 8.59
N LEU A 176 -24.92 9.38 7.76
CA LEU A 176 -23.75 9.55 6.88
C LEU A 176 -24.19 10.17 5.54
N GLN A 177 -24.46 11.47 5.53
CA GLN A 177 -24.32 12.22 4.29
C GLN A 177 -22.82 12.38 3.98
N PRO A 178 -22.36 12.12 2.75
CA PRO A 178 -20.97 12.37 2.38
C PRO A 178 -20.67 13.87 2.56
N PRO A 179 -19.43 14.24 2.96
CA PRO A 179 -19.05 15.63 3.09
C PRO A 179 -19.27 16.35 1.76
N SER A 180 -20.12 17.37 1.76
CA SER A 180 -20.44 18.19 0.59
C SER A 180 -19.32 19.21 0.36
N GLY A 181 -18.47 18.93 -0.63
CA GLY A 181 -17.43 19.83 -1.12
C GLY A 181 -15.99 19.51 -0.66
N GLY A 182 -15.02 19.87 -1.52
CA GLY A 182 -13.58 19.68 -1.31
C GLY A 182 -12.95 18.71 -2.32
N LEU A 183 -11.61 18.73 -2.43
CA LEU A 183 -10.85 17.93 -3.40
C LEU A 183 -11.23 16.44 -3.37
N LEU A 184 -11.49 15.87 -2.19
CA LEU A 184 -11.90 14.47 -2.07
C LEU A 184 -13.30 14.24 -2.68
N PHE A 185 -14.26 15.13 -2.41
CA PHE A 185 -15.59 15.06 -3.01
C PHE A 185 -15.51 15.21 -4.53
N ASP A 186 -14.75 16.20 -5.03
CA ASP A 186 -14.60 16.44 -6.47
C ASP A 186 -13.92 15.27 -7.19
N VAL A 187 -12.89 14.67 -6.58
CA VAL A 187 -12.20 13.48 -7.12
C VAL A 187 -13.11 12.25 -7.05
N THR A 188 -13.83 12.02 -5.96
CA THR A 188 -14.75 10.89 -5.83
C THR A 188 -15.97 11.04 -6.75
N SER A 189 -16.49 12.25 -6.94
CA SER A 189 -17.56 12.53 -7.91
C SER A 189 -17.09 12.37 -9.35
N PHE A 190 -15.89 12.87 -9.68
CA PHE A 190 -15.25 12.62 -10.97
C PHE A 190 -15.10 11.11 -11.22
N PHE A 191 -14.62 10.38 -10.23
CA PHE A 191 -14.47 8.92 -10.27
C PHE A 191 -15.81 8.20 -10.53
N HIS A 192 -16.88 8.56 -9.80
CA HIS A 192 -18.20 7.99 -10.02
C HIS A 192 -18.72 8.28 -11.43
N SER A 193 -18.48 9.49 -11.95
CA SER A 193 -18.95 9.87 -13.29
C SER A 193 -18.23 9.12 -14.43
N GLN A 194 -16.93 8.82 -14.29
CA GLN A 194 -16.12 8.20 -15.35
C GLN A 194 -16.12 6.67 -15.30
N ILE A 195 -16.15 6.06 -14.11
CA ILE A 195 -16.07 4.60 -13.96
C ILE A 195 -17.45 3.94 -13.90
N LEU A 196 -18.43 4.50 -13.16
CA LEU A 196 -19.78 3.93 -13.11
C LEU A 196 -20.61 4.28 -14.36
N GLY A 197 -20.28 5.37 -15.06
CA GLY A 197 -20.88 5.72 -16.35
C GLY A 197 -20.54 4.74 -17.48
N ASN A 198 -19.45 3.98 -17.36
CA ASN A 198 -18.92 3.06 -18.39
C ASN A 198 -18.98 1.57 -18.01
N GLY A 199 -19.88 1.18 -17.10
CA GLY A 199 -20.36 -0.20 -17.01
C GLY A 199 -19.34 -1.26 -16.59
N VAL A 200 -18.87 -1.22 -15.33
CA VAL A 200 -18.41 -2.42 -14.61
C VAL A 200 -18.95 -2.38 -13.18
N VAL A 201 -20.27 -2.50 -13.06
CA VAL A 201 -20.90 -2.96 -11.80
C VAL A 201 -20.86 -4.49 -11.86
N ARG A 202 -19.88 -5.11 -11.22
CA ARG A 202 -20.11 -6.46 -10.69
C ARG A 202 -20.73 -6.27 -9.32
N GLU A 203 -22.03 -6.52 -9.28
CA GLU A 203 -22.80 -6.67 -8.05
C GLU A 203 -22.06 -7.64 -7.12
N PHE A 204 -21.56 -7.16 -6.00
CA PHE A 204 -21.32 -8.02 -4.84
C PHE A 204 -22.66 -8.14 -4.12
N GLY A 205 -23.47 -9.10 -4.56
CA GLY A 205 -24.66 -9.54 -3.85
C GLY A 205 -24.30 -10.34 -2.60
N ALA A 206 -25.14 -10.11 -1.57
CA ALA A 206 -25.31 -10.78 -0.27
C ALA A 206 -24.57 -12.10 0.01
#